data_AF-H6UIK9-F1
#
_entry.id   AF-H6UIK9-F1
#
_cell.length_a   1.000
_cell.length_b   1.000
_cell.length_c   1.000
_cell.angle_alpha   90.00
_cell.angle_beta   90.00
_cell.angle_gamma   90.00
#
_symmetry.space_group_name_H-M   'P 1'
#
loop_
_entity.id
_entity.type
_entity.pdbx_description
1 polymer ?
#
loop_
_entity_poly.entity_id
_entity_poly.type
_entity_poly.pdbx_seq_one_letter_code
_entity_poly.pdbx_strand_id
1 'polypeptide(L)'
;TAAYTDNILDEFTYYGMDYIKDKYKVDWKNPSPSDKVKPTHEIVNDMATEVTLNAMEQYEQFPTMMEDHFGGSQRAGVIAAASGLTTSIATGNSNAGLNGWYLSMLLHKDGWSRLGFFGYDLQDQCGSANSLSIRGDEGAIGEVRG
;
A
#
# COMPACT_ATOMS: atom_id res chain seq x y z
N THR A 1 10.36 14.27 1.51
CA THR A 1 11.19 13.92 0.35
C THR A 1 11.03 12.47 -0.01
N ALA A 2 11.17 11.53 0.93
CA ALA A 2 11.05 10.07 0.70
C ALA A 2 9.93 9.58 -0.26
N ALA A 3 8.77 10.24 -0.29
CA ALA A 3 7.66 9.85 -1.18
C ALA A 3 7.70 10.48 -2.59
N TYR A 4 8.73 11.28 -2.91
CA TYR A 4 8.84 12.01 -4.18
C TYR A 4 10.30 12.25 -4.62
N THR A 5 11.27 11.61 -3.98
CA THR A 5 12.69 11.68 -4.37
C THR A 5 13.23 10.27 -4.58
N ASP A 6 14.33 10.18 -5.32
CA ASP A 6 15.17 8.97 -5.47
C ASP A 6 14.46 7.76 -6.10
N ASN A 7 13.26 7.98 -6.66
CA ASN A 7 12.40 7.01 -7.36
C ASN A 7 12.04 5.75 -6.54
N ILE A 8 12.28 5.74 -5.24
CA ILE A 8 12.07 4.53 -4.43
C ILE A 8 10.59 4.12 -4.41
N LEU A 9 9.68 5.09 -4.22
CA LEU A 9 8.24 4.83 -4.30
C LEU A 9 7.81 4.42 -5.71
N ASP A 10 8.36 5.07 -6.72
CA ASP A 10 8.08 4.81 -8.13
C ASP A 10 8.41 3.36 -8.48
N GLU A 11 9.61 2.88 -8.12
CA GLU A 11 10.05 1.50 -8.38
C GLU A 11 9.10 0.47 -7.75
N PHE A 12 8.72 0.64 -6.48
CA PHE A 12 7.78 -0.27 -5.82
C PHE A 12 6.39 -0.23 -6.45
N THR A 13 5.94 0.95 -6.86
CA THR A 13 4.64 1.12 -7.51
C THR A 13 4.63 0.48 -8.89
N TYR A 14 5.69 0.68 -9.69
CA TYR A 14 5.81 0.04 -11.01
C TYR A 14 5.93 -1.47 -10.91
N TYR A 15 6.63 -2.00 -9.90
CA TYR A 15 6.60 -3.43 -9.60
C TYR A 15 5.17 -3.92 -9.36
N GLY A 16 4.39 -3.22 -8.53
CA GLY A 16 2.98 -3.54 -8.30
C GLY A 16 2.13 -3.44 -9.57
N MET A 17 2.41 -2.47 -10.45
CA MET A 17 1.74 -2.31 -11.74
C MET A 17 2.01 -3.48 -12.69
N ASP A 18 3.24 -3.96 -12.75
CA ASP A 18 3.61 -5.14 -13.53
C ASP A 18 2.98 -6.40 -12.93
N TYR A 19 2.93 -6.53 -11.60
CA TYR A 19 2.26 -7.64 -10.93
C TYR A 19 0.77 -7.75 -11.30
N ILE A 20 0.02 -6.66 -11.22
CA ILE A 20 -1.43 -6.67 -11.53
C ILE A 20 -1.69 -6.87 -13.02
N LYS A 21 -0.78 -6.41 -13.88
CA LYS A 21 -0.83 -6.68 -15.31
C LYS A 21 -0.62 -8.17 -15.60
N ASP A 22 0.39 -8.78 -14.99
CA ASP A 22 0.75 -10.17 -15.28
C ASP A 22 -0.23 -11.16 -14.65
N LYS A 23 -0.62 -10.96 -13.40
CA LYS A 23 -1.51 -11.87 -12.66
C LYS A 23 -2.99 -11.63 -12.94
N TYR A 24 -3.42 -10.37 -12.93
CA TYR A 24 -4.84 -10.00 -13.00
C TYR A 24 -5.28 -9.44 -14.36
N LYS A 25 -4.35 -9.29 -15.32
CA LYS A 25 -4.61 -8.77 -16.67
C LYS A 25 -5.17 -7.34 -16.68
N VAL A 26 -4.83 -6.54 -15.67
CA VAL A 26 -5.19 -5.13 -15.58
C VAL A 26 -4.30 -4.32 -16.54
N ASP A 27 -4.89 -3.62 -17.51
CA ASP A 27 -4.15 -2.64 -18.33
C ASP A 27 -4.11 -1.28 -17.63
N TRP A 28 -3.16 -1.13 -16.72
CA TRP A 28 -2.98 0.12 -15.99
C TRP A 28 -2.55 1.31 -16.88
N LYS A 29 -2.08 1.05 -18.11
CA LYS A 29 -1.70 2.10 -19.08
C LYS A 29 -2.90 2.59 -19.89
N ASN A 30 -3.89 1.73 -20.14
CA ASN A 30 -5.15 2.08 -20.83
C ASN A 30 -6.35 1.66 -19.97
N PRO A 31 -6.60 2.35 -18.84
CA PRO A 31 -7.60 1.92 -17.87
C PRO A 31 -9.01 1.91 -18.46
N SER A 32 -9.71 0.79 -18.28
CA SER A 32 -11.11 0.57 -18.67
C SER A 32 -11.92 0.07 -17.46
N PRO A 33 -13.23 0.36 -17.34
CA PRO A 33 -14.07 -0.29 -16.33
C PRO A 33 -14.09 -1.82 -16.43
N SER A 34 -13.81 -2.39 -17.61
CA SER A 34 -13.84 -3.83 -17.87
C SER A 34 -12.58 -4.59 -17.42
N ASP A 35 -11.48 -3.90 -17.11
CA ASP A 35 -10.22 -4.51 -16.72
C ASP A 35 -10.03 -4.58 -15.18
N LYS A 36 -11.02 -4.08 -14.42
CA LYS A 36 -10.95 -3.97 -12.97
C LYS A 36 -11.27 -5.30 -12.30
N VAL A 37 -10.49 -5.61 -11.27
CA VAL A 37 -10.69 -6.79 -10.43
C VAL A 37 -11.66 -6.45 -9.31
N LYS A 38 -12.53 -7.40 -8.93
CA LYS A 38 -13.45 -7.21 -7.81
C LYS A 38 -12.66 -6.97 -6.50
N PRO A 39 -13.00 -5.95 -5.69
CA PRO A 39 -12.30 -5.67 -4.44
C PRO A 39 -12.73 -6.66 -3.34
N THR A 40 -12.20 -7.89 -3.37
CA THR A 40 -12.41 -8.88 -2.29
C THR A 40 -11.23 -8.89 -1.33
N HIS A 41 -11.44 -9.43 -0.13
CA HIS A 41 -10.40 -9.53 0.89
C HIS A 41 -9.20 -10.36 0.40
N GLU A 42 -9.44 -11.45 -0.33
CA GLU A 42 -8.39 -12.31 -0.88
C GLU A 42 -7.51 -11.56 -1.88
N ILE A 43 -8.12 -10.76 -2.75
CA ILE A 43 -7.42 -9.97 -3.78
C ILE A 43 -6.62 -8.84 -3.13
N VAL A 44 -7.18 -8.16 -2.13
CA VAL A 44 -6.44 -7.14 -1.36
C VAL A 44 -5.26 -7.77 -0.63
N ASN A 45 -5.47 -8.91 0.05
CA ASN A 45 -4.40 -9.60 0.76
C ASN A 45 -3.28 -10.01 -0.19
N ASP A 46 -3.61 -10.55 -1.36
CA ASP A 46 -2.65 -10.98 -2.36
C ASP A 46 -1.78 -9.81 -2.86
N MET A 47 -2.40 -8.75 -3.38
CA MET A 47 -1.68 -7.63 -3.97
C MET A 47 -0.85 -6.85 -2.95
N ALA A 48 -1.45 -6.52 -1.80
CA ALA A 48 -0.74 -5.73 -0.79
C ALA A 48 0.35 -6.55 -0.09
N THR A 49 0.17 -7.86 0.11
CA THR A 49 1.24 -8.71 0.67
C THR A 49 2.42 -8.78 -0.29
N GLU A 50 2.19 -9.06 -1.58
CA GLU A 50 3.26 -9.15 -2.57
C GLU A 50 4.08 -7.85 -2.63
N VAL A 51 3.41 -6.71 -2.81
CA VAL A 51 4.10 -5.42 -2.96
C VAL A 51 4.80 -5.00 -1.67
N THR A 52 4.21 -5.30 -0.50
CA THR A 52 4.86 -5.04 0.79
C THR A 52 6.13 -5.86 0.94
N LEU A 53 6.07 -7.16 0.69
CA LEU A 53 7.22 -8.05 0.81
C LEU A 53 8.32 -7.67 -0.18
N ASN A 54 7.97 -7.41 -1.44
CA ASN A 54 8.93 -6.95 -2.43
C ASN A 54 9.63 -5.65 -1.99
N ALA A 55 8.88 -4.65 -1.55
CA ALA A 55 9.46 -3.39 -1.11
C ALA A 55 10.36 -3.55 0.13
N MET A 56 9.97 -4.41 1.09
CA MET A 56 10.82 -4.75 2.23
C MET A 56 12.11 -5.45 1.79
N GLU A 57 12.03 -6.42 0.88
CA GLU A 57 13.19 -7.09 0.31
C GLU A 57 14.12 -6.10 -0.42
N GLN A 58 13.58 -5.11 -1.14
CA GLN A 58 14.40 -4.07 -1.78
C GLN A 58 15.19 -3.26 -0.75
N TYR A 59 14.57 -2.84 0.36
CA TYR A 59 15.29 -2.17 1.45
C TYR A 59 16.37 -3.05 2.09
N GLU A 60 16.14 -4.36 2.19
CA GLU A 60 17.12 -5.31 2.73
C GLU A 60 18.27 -5.59 1.75
N GLN A 61 17.98 -5.67 0.45
CA GLN A 61 18.96 -5.93 -0.61
C GLN A 61 19.84 -4.72 -0.91
N PHE A 62 19.31 -3.50 -0.75
CA PHE A 62 20.02 -2.25 -1.05
C PHE A 62 20.21 -1.41 0.22
N PRO A 63 21.32 -1.59 0.96
CA PRO A 63 21.60 -0.83 2.17
C PRO A 63 21.58 0.69 1.99
N THR A 64 21.92 1.19 0.80
CA THR A 64 21.84 2.63 0.47
C THR A 64 20.40 3.13 0.49
N MET A 65 19.43 2.30 0.10
CA MET A 65 18.01 2.63 0.17
C MET A 65 17.52 2.66 1.63
N MET A 66 18.01 1.72 2.45
CA MET A 66 17.76 1.70 3.89
C MET A 66 18.34 2.92 4.60
N GLU A 67 19.52 3.39 4.18
CA GLU A 67 20.18 4.59 4.70
C GLU A 67 19.50 5.88 4.24
N ASP A 68 19.08 5.97 2.98
CA ASP A 68 18.36 7.13 2.45
C ASP A 68 17.01 7.32 3.18
N HIS A 69 16.21 6.26 3.26
CA HIS A 69 15.01 6.24 4.09
C HIS A 69 15.34 5.74 5.52
N PHE A 70 16.27 6.41 6.20
CA PHE A 70 16.73 6.03 7.55
C PHE A 70 15.59 5.97 8.58
N GLY A 71 14.58 6.83 8.43
CA GLY A 71 13.43 6.90 9.31
C GLY A 71 12.40 5.81 9.00
N GLY A 72 11.99 5.05 10.01
CA GLY A 72 10.97 4.01 9.86
C GLY A 72 9.66 4.52 9.23
N SER A 73 9.23 5.72 9.61
CA SER A 73 8.02 6.36 9.06
C SER A 73 8.12 6.69 7.57
N GLN A 74 9.33 6.97 7.06
CA GLN A 74 9.55 7.21 5.63
C GLN A 74 9.29 5.92 4.86
N ARG A 75 9.85 4.81 5.35
CA ARG A 75 9.67 3.48 4.74
C ARG A 75 8.24 3.01 4.85
N ALA A 76 7.64 3.13 6.03
CA ALA A 76 6.26 2.71 6.27
C ALA A 76 5.30 3.40 5.30
N GLY A 77 5.43 4.73 5.13
CA GLY A 77 4.61 5.49 4.20
C GLY A 77 4.84 5.08 2.74
N VAL A 78 6.09 4.85 2.33
CA VAL A 78 6.43 4.49 0.95
C VAL A 78 5.96 3.07 0.59
N ILE A 79 6.18 2.09 1.48
CA ILE A 79 5.78 0.70 1.27
C ILE A 79 4.24 0.57 1.24
N ALA A 80 3.56 1.24 2.18
CA ALA A 80 2.11 1.24 2.23
C ALA A 80 1.47 2.02 1.08
N ALA A 81 2.10 3.11 0.61
CA ALA A 81 1.66 3.83 -0.58
C ALA A 81 1.69 2.93 -1.81
N ALA A 82 2.82 2.24 -2.07
CA ALA A 82 2.92 1.32 -3.21
C ALA A 82 1.85 0.21 -3.15
N SER A 83 1.64 -0.37 -1.96
CA SER A 83 0.64 -1.44 -1.74
C SER A 83 -0.80 -0.96 -1.93
N GLY A 84 -1.13 0.21 -1.38
CA GLY A 84 -2.44 0.83 -1.51
C GLY A 84 -2.74 1.30 -2.93
N LEU A 85 -1.75 1.90 -3.63
CA LEU A 85 -1.88 2.31 -5.03
C LEU A 85 -2.11 1.10 -5.94
N THR A 86 -1.32 0.03 -5.77
CA THR A 86 -1.50 -1.22 -6.51
C THR A 86 -2.91 -1.75 -6.36
N THR A 87 -3.41 -1.79 -5.13
CA THR A 87 -4.75 -2.28 -4.83
C THR A 87 -5.85 -1.37 -5.39
N SER A 88 -5.66 -0.05 -5.29
CA SER A 88 -6.61 0.95 -5.80
C SER A 88 -6.74 0.88 -7.32
N ILE A 89 -5.62 0.81 -8.03
CA ILE A 89 -5.57 0.82 -9.49
C ILE A 89 -6.16 -0.48 -10.06
N ALA A 90 -5.82 -1.62 -9.46
CA ALA A 90 -6.35 -2.91 -9.88
C ALA A 90 -7.87 -3.02 -9.72
N THR A 91 -8.41 -2.46 -8.64
CA THR A 91 -9.83 -2.64 -8.29
C THR A 91 -10.73 -1.47 -8.68
N GLY A 92 -10.16 -0.29 -8.93
CA GLY A 92 -10.94 0.93 -9.12
C GLY A 92 -11.72 1.33 -7.86
N ASN A 93 -11.23 0.95 -6.67
CA ASN A 93 -11.91 1.18 -5.40
C ASN A 93 -10.92 1.75 -4.35
N SER A 94 -11.17 2.97 -3.91
CA SER A 94 -10.33 3.69 -2.95
C SER A 94 -10.26 3.00 -1.58
N ASN A 95 -11.37 2.43 -1.08
CA ASN A 95 -11.39 1.72 0.20
C ASN A 95 -10.65 0.38 0.14
N ALA A 96 -10.64 -0.30 -1.01
CA ALA A 96 -9.76 -1.44 -1.23
C ALA A 96 -8.29 -1.01 -1.16
N GLY A 97 -7.96 0.13 -1.75
CA GLY A 97 -6.67 0.80 -1.58
C GLY A 97 -6.27 1.03 -0.13
N LEU A 98 -7.18 1.63 0.66
CA LEU A 98 -6.97 1.85 2.09
C LEU A 98 -6.75 0.53 2.84
N ASN A 99 -7.50 -0.51 2.51
CA ASN A 99 -7.25 -1.84 3.09
C ASN A 99 -5.86 -2.38 2.75
N GLY A 100 -5.40 -2.18 1.51
CA GLY A 100 -4.04 -2.53 1.09
C GLY A 100 -2.97 -1.75 1.86
N TRP A 101 -3.18 -0.44 2.07
CA TRP A 101 -2.31 0.39 2.91
C TRP A 101 -2.21 -0.15 4.34
N TYR A 102 -3.35 -0.38 4.99
CA TYR A 102 -3.36 -0.82 6.39
C TYR A 102 -2.80 -2.24 6.56
N LEU A 103 -3.06 -3.16 5.63
CA LEU A 103 -2.42 -4.47 5.65
C LEU A 103 -0.90 -4.35 5.53
N SER A 104 -0.41 -3.49 4.64
CA SER A 104 1.02 -3.23 4.46
C SER A 104 1.69 -2.78 5.76
N MET A 105 1.04 -1.89 6.51
CA MET A 105 1.54 -1.43 7.81
C MET A 105 1.66 -2.56 8.83
N LEU A 106 0.69 -3.48 8.87
CA LEU A 106 0.71 -4.63 9.77
C LEU A 106 1.85 -5.60 9.42
N LEU A 107 1.98 -5.95 8.13
CA LEU A 107 3.04 -6.82 7.64
C LEU A 107 4.44 -6.25 7.88
N HIS A 108 4.63 -4.96 7.63
CA HIS A 108 5.89 -4.26 7.90
C HIS A 108 6.24 -4.32 9.38
N LYS A 109 5.28 -4.00 10.25
CA LYS A 109 5.47 -4.02 11.71
C LYS A 109 5.93 -5.39 12.20
N ASP A 110 5.28 -6.46 11.74
CA ASP A 110 5.63 -7.82 12.13
C ASP A 110 6.96 -8.28 11.49
N GLY A 111 7.24 -7.91 10.24
CA GLY A 111 8.45 -8.32 9.53
C GLY A 111 9.74 -7.70 10.07
N TRP A 112 9.72 -6.42 10.47
CA TRP A 112 10.92 -5.73 10.99
C TRP A 112 10.89 -5.46 12.50
N SER A 113 9.83 -5.87 13.20
CA SER A 113 9.60 -5.56 14.62
C SER A 113 9.68 -4.05 14.91
N ARG A 114 9.40 -3.22 13.91
CA ARG A 114 9.37 -1.75 13.95
C ARG A 114 8.53 -1.23 12.79
N LEU A 115 8.03 -0.01 12.92
CA LEU A 115 7.28 0.66 11.87
C LEU A 115 7.72 2.12 11.76
N GLY A 116 6.99 3.05 12.40
CA GLY A 116 7.28 4.48 12.39
C GLY A 116 7.66 5.04 13.76
N PHE A 117 7.53 6.36 13.90
CA PHE A 117 7.72 7.08 15.16
C PHE A 117 6.60 6.74 16.17
N PHE A 118 6.75 7.22 17.42
CA PHE A 118 5.74 7.02 18.46
C PHE A 118 4.37 7.59 18.06
N GLY A 119 3.35 6.73 17.89
CA GLY A 119 2.01 7.15 17.48
C GLY A 119 1.83 7.33 15.98
N TYR A 120 2.85 6.95 15.17
CA TYR A 120 2.72 6.91 13.71
C TYR A 120 1.53 6.06 13.28
N ASP A 121 1.35 4.89 13.92
CA ASP A 121 0.32 3.90 13.57
C ASP A 121 -1.02 4.11 14.27
N LEU A 122 -1.31 5.28 14.85
CA LEU A 122 -2.62 5.55 15.47
C LEU A 122 -3.75 5.30 14.48
N GLN A 123 -3.63 5.84 13.26
CA GLN A 123 -4.61 5.62 12.21
C GLN A 123 -4.53 4.20 11.64
N ASP A 124 -3.33 3.63 11.56
CA ASP A 124 -3.11 2.33 10.91
C ASP A 124 -3.65 1.17 11.75
N GLN A 125 -3.61 1.28 13.09
CA GLN A 125 -4.24 0.30 13.99
C GLN A 125 -5.78 0.37 13.96
N CYS A 126 -6.35 1.55 13.73
CA CYS A 126 -7.81 1.74 13.56
C CYS A 126 -8.27 1.45 12.12
N GLY A 127 -7.34 1.46 11.16
CA GLY A 127 -7.62 1.55 9.73
C GLY A 127 -8.44 0.39 9.19
N SER A 128 -8.05 -0.85 9.52
CA SER A 128 -8.75 -2.06 9.05
C SER A 128 -10.21 -2.14 9.52
N ALA A 129 -10.53 -1.57 10.69
CA ALA A 129 -11.90 -1.53 11.21
C ALA A 129 -12.72 -0.38 10.60
N ASN A 130 -12.08 0.77 10.34
CA ASN A 130 -12.76 1.98 9.88
C ASN A 130 -12.85 2.11 8.35
N SER A 131 -12.08 1.35 7.57
CA SER A 131 -12.05 1.44 6.10
C SER A 131 -13.41 1.15 5.45
N LEU A 132 -14.18 0.23 6.01
CA LEU A 132 -15.52 -0.18 5.56
C LEU A 132 -16.61 0.02 6.62
N SER A 133 -16.31 0.76 7.70
CA SER A 133 -17.32 1.12 8.70
C SER A 133 -18.42 1.97 8.05
N ILE A 134 -19.62 1.89 8.63
CA ILE A 134 -20.77 2.74 8.27
C ILE A 134 -21.21 3.61 9.47
N ARG A 135 -20.43 3.63 10.56
CA ARG A 135 -20.69 4.48 11.72
C ARG A 135 -20.34 5.93 11.40
N GLY A 136 -21.08 6.85 12.02
CA GLY A 136 -21.11 8.25 11.62
C GLY A 136 -19.76 8.96 11.59
N ASP A 137 -18.85 8.65 12.51
CA ASP A 137 -17.51 9.25 12.65
C ASP A 137 -16.36 8.32 12.22
N GLU A 138 -16.67 7.21 11.54
CA GLU A 138 -15.68 6.22 11.08
C GLU A 138 -15.74 5.98 9.58
N GLY A 139 -16.96 5.87 9.07
CA GLY A 139 -17.25 5.42 7.71
C GLY A 139 -17.23 6.54 6.70
N ALA A 140 -16.22 6.52 5.82
CA ALA A 140 -16.14 7.39 4.66
C ALA A 140 -15.46 6.67 3.49
N ILE A 141 -15.91 6.94 2.26
CA ILE A 141 -15.17 6.54 1.05
C ILE A 141 -13.85 7.31 0.97
N GLY A 142 -12.79 6.72 0.43
CA GLY A 142 -11.45 7.31 0.46
C GLY A 142 -11.40 8.75 -0.09
N GLU A 143 -12.20 9.05 -1.11
CA GLU A 143 -12.25 10.35 -1.79
C GLU A 143 -12.84 11.48 -0.92
N VAL A 144 -13.59 11.18 0.14
CA VAL A 144 -14.20 12.19 1.03
C VAL A 144 -13.56 12.28 2.40
N ARG A 145 -12.49 11.50 2.64
CA ARG A 145 -11.64 11.62 3.84
C ARG A 145 -10.69 12.83 3.66
N GLY A 146 -10.17 13.36 4.78
CA GLY A 146 -9.19 14.45 4.78
C GLY A 146 -8.98 15.04 6.17
#